data_AF-A0A945L3V2-F1
#
_entry.id   AF-A0A945L3V2-F1
#
_cell.length_a   1.000
_cell.length_b   1.000
_cell.length_c   1.000
_cell.angle_alpha   90.00
_cell.angle_beta   90.00
_cell.angle_gamma   90.00
#
_symmetry.space_group_name_H-M   'P 1'
#
loop_
_entity.id
_entity.type
_entity.pdbx_description
1 polymer ?
#
loop_
_entity_poly.entity_id
_entity_poly.type
_entity_poly.pdbx_seq_one_letter_code
_entity_poly.pdbx_strand_id
1 'polypeptide(L)'
;MIEEKRISTTFSKGLETGAASRVGFICSDIDGGLPFYNESKWESRLPGYQLFAIPNSSWLAPKLVERLLTLGAEEVLVVRDSRHEANARDGRMAIGERLSGMRRPSFRPKRAPSESWRVFDYVPGQEAELAKFTQKNQDDLSPRIMKLTYAKPSMIFGSIAIVLVLCAAAILPSSINVSNPGYLGPEFVFSFKALGDRSETLEVDPGSQDNVPIHMRGRSVVKQSRSPVRVNLNIDGVAQECVFLAKGISNDGPALNQWRERFDIGTHTISIELDTGEKSENLIWEGTIDAQNGRIYVVSFDPQSGFLEE
;
A
#
# COMPACT_ATOMS: atom_id res chain seq x y z
N MET A 1 4.63 19.16 -7.71
CA MET A 1 4.89 20.60 -7.98
C MET A 1 3.62 21.40 -8.28
N ILE A 2 2.69 20.93 -9.13
CA ILE A 2 1.44 21.67 -9.42
C ILE A 2 0.58 21.81 -8.16
N GLU A 3 0.35 20.72 -7.44
CA GLU A 3 -0.44 20.73 -6.19
C GLU A 3 0.18 21.59 -5.08
N GLU A 4 1.50 21.55 -4.87
CA GLU A 4 2.16 22.40 -3.88
C GLU A 4 1.95 23.90 -4.17
N LYS A 5 1.95 24.27 -5.46
CA LYS A 5 1.65 25.64 -5.89
C LYS A 5 0.19 25.96 -5.59
N ARG A 6 -0.75 25.07 -5.95
CA ARG A 6 -2.17 25.22 -5.66
C ARG A 6 -2.43 25.44 -4.16
N ILE A 7 -1.82 24.62 -3.30
CA ILE A 7 -1.93 24.75 -1.83
C ILE A 7 -1.40 26.10 -1.37
N SER A 8 -0.21 26.50 -1.83
CA SER A 8 0.41 27.79 -1.45
C SER A 8 -0.48 28.97 -1.86
N THR A 9 -0.99 28.96 -3.09
CA THR A 9 -1.89 30.01 -3.60
C THR A 9 -3.22 30.03 -2.85
N THR A 10 -3.80 28.87 -2.57
CA THR A 10 -5.07 28.75 -1.82
C THR A 10 -4.90 29.31 -0.42
N PHE A 11 -3.81 28.94 0.26
CA PHE A 11 -3.50 29.43 1.60
C PHE A 11 -3.31 30.95 1.63
N SER A 12 -2.49 31.51 0.72
CA SER A 12 -2.28 32.97 0.64
C SER A 12 -3.58 33.72 0.38
N LYS A 13 -4.42 33.23 -0.53
CA LYS A 13 -5.75 33.83 -0.78
C LYS A 13 -6.64 33.74 0.46
N GLY A 14 -6.60 32.61 1.17
CA GLY A 14 -7.31 32.43 2.44
C GLY A 14 -6.90 33.48 3.47
N LEU A 15 -5.60 33.69 3.65
CA LEU A 15 -5.07 34.73 4.54
C LEU A 15 -5.58 36.14 4.18
N GLU A 16 -5.57 36.50 2.90
CA GLU A 16 -6.08 37.80 2.42
C GLU A 16 -7.57 37.99 2.75
N THR A 17 -8.35 36.91 2.73
CA THR A 17 -9.78 36.91 3.06
C THR A 17 -10.09 36.77 4.55
N GLY A 18 -9.07 36.74 5.42
CA GLY A 18 -9.24 36.56 6.86
C GLY A 18 -9.56 35.12 7.30
N ALA A 19 -9.28 34.13 6.45
CA ALA A 19 -9.36 32.72 6.84
C ALA A 19 -8.27 32.37 7.86
N ALA A 20 -8.39 31.19 8.48
CA ALA A 20 -7.47 30.72 9.51
C ALA A 20 -6.00 30.77 9.05
N SER A 21 -5.12 31.30 9.90
CA SER A 21 -3.67 31.37 9.67
C SER A 21 -2.94 30.05 9.92
N ARG A 22 -3.64 29.01 10.39
CA ARG A 22 -3.09 27.68 10.66
C ARG A 22 -3.43 26.74 9.52
N VAL A 23 -2.49 25.85 9.19
CA VAL A 23 -2.64 24.90 8.07
C VAL A 23 -2.64 23.48 8.61
N GLY A 24 -3.62 22.68 8.21
CA GLY A 24 -3.72 21.26 8.53
C GLY A 24 -3.61 20.40 7.29
N PHE A 25 -2.64 19.49 7.24
CA PHE A 25 -2.54 18.45 6.24
C PHE A 25 -3.10 17.15 6.78
N ILE A 26 -4.15 16.64 6.13
CA ILE A 26 -4.82 15.40 6.55
C ILE A 26 -4.47 14.30 5.57
N CYS A 27 -3.83 13.24 6.08
CA CYS A 27 -3.54 12.07 5.27
C CYS A 27 -4.85 11.30 5.03
N SER A 28 -5.20 11.15 3.76
CA SER A 28 -6.45 10.54 3.34
C SER A 28 -6.52 9.04 3.59
N ASP A 29 -5.37 8.37 3.76
CA ASP A 29 -5.28 6.96 4.15
C ASP A 29 -5.99 6.66 5.49
N ILE A 30 -6.09 7.66 6.38
CA ILE A 30 -6.89 7.59 7.61
C ILE A 30 -8.35 7.22 7.31
N ASP A 31 -8.93 7.79 6.24
CA ASP A 31 -10.32 7.56 5.83
C ASP A 31 -10.45 6.48 4.72
N GLY A 32 -9.37 5.77 4.38
CA GLY A 32 -9.37 4.77 3.30
C GLY A 32 -8.93 5.28 1.92
N GLY A 33 -8.40 6.50 1.86
CA GLY A 33 -7.85 7.14 0.66
C GLY A 33 -8.58 8.42 0.25
N LEU A 34 -8.03 9.15 -0.72
CA LEU A 34 -8.57 10.43 -1.21
C LEU A 34 -10.06 10.39 -1.60
N PRO A 35 -10.59 9.34 -2.25
CA PRO A 35 -12.02 9.27 -2.59
C PRO A 35 -12.97 9.28 -1.39
N PHE A 36 -12.49 8.90 -0.21
CA PHE A 36 -13.28 8.80 1.02
C PHE A 36 -13.00 9.95 2.00
N TYR A 37 -12.12 10.89 1.65
CA TYR A 37 -11.84 12.06 2.47
C TYR A 37 -13.11 12.92 2.64
N ASN A 38 -13.46 13.20 3.87
CA ASN A 38 -14.62 14.04 4.21
C ASN A 38 -14.14 15.34 4.88
N GLU A 39 -14.19 16.43 4.13
CA GLU A 39 -13.72 17.74 4.59
C GLU A 39 -14.49 18.24 5.82
N SER A 40 -15.82 18.23 5.79
CA SER A 40 -16.66 18.71 6.89
C SER A 40 -16.43 17.94 8.20
N LYS A 41 -16.15 16.63 8.11
CA LYS A 41 -15.76 15.81 9.27
C LYS A 41 -14.47 16.32 9.89
N TRP A 42 -13.46 16.67 9.09
CA TRP A 42 -12.18 17.16 9.60
C TRP A 42 -12.23 18.61 10.06
N GLU A 43 -13.01 19.46 9.41
CA GLU A 43 -13.24 20.84 9.85
C GLU A 43 -13.84 20.88 11.27
N SER A 44 -14.79 19.98 11.56
CA SER A 44 -15.36 19.86 12.91
C SER A 44 -14.35 19.44 13.98
N ARG A 45 -13.28 18.72 13.58
CA ARG A 45 -12.24 18.20 14.49
C ARG A 45 -11.08 19.16 14.66
N LEU A 46 -10.84 20.00 13.67
CA LEU A 46 -9.73 20.95 13.60
C LEU A 46 -10.25 22.37 13.32
N PRO A 47 -11.10 22.92 14.20
CA PRO A 47 -11.59 24.29 14.02
C PRO A 47 -10.42 25.27 14.00
N GLY A 48 -10.48 26.24 13.09
CA GLY A 48 -9.43 27.25 12.95
C GLY A 48 -8.18 26.77 12.21
N TYR A 49 -8.27 25.69 11.43
CA TYR A 49 -7.26 25.30 10.44
C TYR A 49 -7.83 25.40 9.02
N GLN A 50 -7.02 25.88 8.08
CA GLN A 50 -7.24 25.62 6.66
C GLN A 50 -6.76 24.20 6.34
N LEU A 51 -7.67 23.34 5.92
CA LEU A 51 -7.42 21.91 5.76
C LEU A 51 -7.09 21.56 4.30
N PHE A 52 -6.12 20.67 4.13
CA PHE A 52 -5.73 20.13 2.83
C PHE A 52 -5.60 18.61 2.95
N ALA A 53 -6.38 17.89 2.15
CA ALA A 53 -6.23 16.45 1.99
C ALA A 53 -4.96 16.13 1.18
N ILE A 54 -4.17 15.18 1.68
CA ILE A 54 -3.02 14.62 0.97
C ILE A 54 -3.11 13.09 0.95
N PRO A 55 -2.55 12.40 -0.06
CA PRO A 55 -2.63 10.94 -0.13
C PRO A 55 -2.09 10.25 1.13
N ASN A 56 -0.91 10.69 1.59
CA ASN A 56 -0.22 10.22 2.79
C ASN A 56 0.87 11.24 3.20
N SER A 57 1.47 11.05 4.38
CA SER A 57 2.46 11.98 4.94
C SER A 57 3.78 12.04 4.16
N SER A 58 4.12 11.01 3.39
CA SER A 58 5.35 10.98 2.58
C SER A 58 5.32 11.97 1.41
N TRP A 59 4.11 12.33 0.98
CA TRP A 59 3.86 13.30 -0.08
C TRP A 59 4.34 14.71 0.33
N LEU A 60 4.31 15.02 1.62
CA LEU A 60 4.67 16.33 2.13
C LEU A 60 6.20 16.51 2.08
N ALA A 61 6.65 17.47 1.27
CA ALA A 61 8.04 17.89 1.27
C ALA A 61 8.28 18.95 2.37
N PRO A 62 9.40 18.90 3.13
CA PRO A 62 9.74 19.95 4.09
C PRO A 62 9.81 21.34 3.48
N LYS A 63 10.16 21.44 2.20
CA LYS A 63 10.17 22.71 1.45
C LYS A 63 8.78 23.37 1.36
N LEU A 64 7.70 22.58 1.33
CA LEU A 64 6.34 23.14 1.37
C LEU A 64 6.03 23.71 2.75
N VAL A 65 6.44 23.03 3.82
CA VAL A 65 6.31 23.53 5.20
C VAL A 65 7.08 24.83 5.38
N GLU A 66 8.36 24.88 4.94
CA GLU A 66 9.17 26.10 4.92
C GLU A 66 8.43 27.27 4.23
N ARG A 67 7.85 26.99 3.05
CA ARG A 67 7.12 27.99 2.27
C ARG A 67 5.88 28.49 2.98
N LEU A 68 5.06 27.61 3.56
CA LEU A 68 3.82 28.02 4.24
C LEU A 68 4.11 28.88 5.46
N LEU A 69 5.11 28.53 6.25
CA LEU A 69 5.58 29.36 7.37
C LEU A 69 6.09 30.72 6.87
N THR A 70 6.80 30.75 5.74
CA THR A 70 7.24 32.01 5.11
C THR A 70 6.07 32.87 4.61
N LEU A 71 4.99 32.24 4.16
CA LEU A 71 3.77 32.91 3.71
C LEU A 71 2.90 33.42 4.88
N GLY A 72 3.29 33.17 6.13
CA GLY A 72 2.58 33.66 7.31
C GLY A 72 1.71 32.61 8.00
N ALA A 73 1.92 31.32 7.73
CA ALA A 73 1.29 30.28 8.55
C ALA A 73 1.80 30.36 9.99
N GLU A 74 0.87 30.51 10.94
CA GLU A 74 1.19 30.44 12.39
C GLU A 74 1.71 29.04 12.75
N GLU A 75 1.13 28.04 12.09
CA GLU A 75 1.43 26.64 12.34
C GLU A 75 1.11 25.77 11.12
N VAL A 76 1.92 24.73 10.93
CA VAL A 76 1.62 23.63 10.02
C VAL A 76 1.47 22.31 10.80
N LEU A 77 0.25 21.79 10.87
CA LEU A 77 -0.09 20.50 11.46
C LEU A 77 -0.17 19.43 10.37
N VAL A 78 0.47 18.28 10.61
CA VAL A 78 0.33 17.08 9.76
C VAL A 78 -0.35 15.99 10.55
N VAL A 79 -1.55 15.60 10.16
CA VAL A 79 -2.30 14.49 10.74
C VAL A 79 -2.13 13.28 9.85
N ARG A 80 -1.50 12.22 10.37
CA ARG A 80 -1.19 10.99 9.63
C ARG A 80 -1.77 9.76 10.30
N ASP A 81 -1.96 8.70 9.54
CA ASP A 81 -2.39 7.41 10.10
C ASP A 81 -1.32 6.84 11.04
N SER A 82 -1.74 6.45 12.23
CA SER A 82 -0.92 5.79 13.26
C SER A 82 -0.70 4.29 13.00
N ARG A 83 -1.44 3.68 12.07
CA ARG A 83 -1.33 2.24 11.75
C ARG A 83 -0.03 1.97 10.98
N HIS A 84 0.59 0.81 11.25
CA HIS A 84 1.84 0.38 10.59
C HIS A 84 1.65 0.02 9.11
N GLU A 85 0.40 -0.16 8.66
CA GLU A 85 0.03 -0.60 7.30
C GLU A 85 -0.37 0.56 6.37
N ALA A 86 -0.10 1.81 6.73
CA ALA A 86 -0.37 2.94 5.83
C ALA A 86 0.24 2.67 4.45
N ASN A 87 -0.53 2.93 3.38
CA ASN A 87 -0.23 2.55 2.00
C ASN A 87 1.20 2.93 1.53
N ALA A 88 1.83 3.92 2.18
CA ALA A 88 3.26 4.20 2.06
C ALA A 88 4.02 3.62 3.26
N ARG A 89 4.57 2.40 3.12
CA ARG A 89 5.30 1.62 4.16
C ARG A 89 6.26 2.45 5.03
N ASP A 90 7.01 3.39 4.44
CA ASP A 90 7.99 4.22 5.16
C ASP A 90 7.53 5.68 5.38
N GLY A 91 6.37 6.04 4.84
CA GLY A 91 5.89 7.41 4.78
C GLY A 91 5.60 8.02 6.14
N ARG A 92 5.19 7.17 7.09
CA ARG A 92 4.91 7.55 8.47
C ARG A 92 6.16 8.10 9.14
N MET A 93 7.25 7.33 9.23
CA MET A 93 8.46 7.79 9.94
C MET A 93 9.17 8.95 9.22
N ALA A 94 9.20 8.91 7.89
CA ALA A 94 10.01 9.82 7.09
C ALA A 94 9.66 11.31 7.30
N ILE A 95 8.39 11.70 7.44
CA ILE A 95 8.07 13.13 7.57
C ILE A 95 8.56 13.73 8.88
N GLY A 96 8.40 13.00 10.00
CA GLY A 96 8.85 13.47 11.31
C GLY A 96 10.37 13.62 11.34
N GLU A 97 11.08 12.62 10.81
CA GLU A 97 12.54 12.65 10.69
C GLU A 97 13.05 13.74 9.75
N ARG A 98 12.34 14.02 8.66
CA ARG A 98 12.70 15.08 7.72
C ARG A 98 12.49 16.45 8.34
N LEU A 99 11.37 16.67 9.03
CA LEU A 99 11.07 17.93 9.70
C LEU A 99 12.02 18.18 10.88
N SER A 100 12.42 17.13 11.60
CA SER A 100 13.40 17.23 12.69
C SER A 100 14.87 17.28 12.23
N GLY A 101 15.13 17.20 10.92
CA GLY A 101 16.48 17.20 10.37
C GLY A 101 17.25 15.88 10.47
N MET A 102 16.64 14.80 10.97
CA MET A 102 17.24 13.46 11.06
C MET A 102 17.37 12.77 9.69
N ARG A 103 16.55 13.16 8.70
CA ARG A 103 16.53 12.54 7.36
C ARG A 103 16.47 13.56 6.23
N ARG A 104 17.09 13.23 5.09
CA ARG A 104 17.02 14.05 3.86
C ARG A 104 15.80 13.69 2.99
N PRO A 105 15.22 14.65 2.25
CA PRO A 105 15.44 16.10 2.38
C PRO A 105 14.95 16.60 3.74
N SER A 106 15.72 17.46 4.42
CA SER A 106 15.39 17.97 5.75
C SER A 106 14.78 19.37 5.72
N PHE A 107 13.97 19.68 6.73
CA PHE A 107 13.54 21.05 7.03
C PHE A 107 14.75 21.91 7.40
N ARG A 108 14.77 23.14 6.90
CA ARG A 108 15.85 24.09 7.14
C ARG A 108 15.31 25.27 7.91
N PRO A 109 15.53 25.34 9.23
CA PRO A 109 15.07 26.46 10.07
C PRO A 109 15.47 27.82 9.52
N LYS A 110 16.68 27.96 8.95
CA LYS A 110 17.16 29.21 8.34
C LYS A 110 16.32 29.73 7.15
N ARG A 111 15.43 28.91 6.59
CA ARG A 111 14.56 29.25 5.45
C ARG A 111 13.10 29.47 5.84
N ALA A 112 12.77 29.33 7.13
CA ALA A 112 11.44 29.58 7.65
C ALA A 112 11.56 30.59 8.81
N PRO A 113 10.57 31.48 9.00
CA PRO A 113 10.60 32.43 10.11
C PRO A 113 10.39 31.76 11.48
N SER A 114 9.83 30.56 11.51
CA SER A 114 9.57 29.78 12.72
C SER A 114 9.76 28.28 12.48
N GLU A 115 9.77 27.51 13.57
CA GLU A 115 9.73 26.04 13.55
C GLU A 115 8.35 25.52 13.98
N SER A 116 7.29 26.30 13.74
CA SER A 116 5.92 26.00 14.16
C SER A 116 5.28 24.93 13.27
N TRP A 117 5.83 23.72 13.29
CA TRP A 117 5.25 22.56 12.63
C TRP A 117 5.08 21.42 13.64
N ARG A 118 4.04 20.60 13.42
CA ARG A 118 3.73 19.45 14.27
C ARG A 118 3.25 18.27 13.43
N VAL A 119 3.48 17.07 13.95
CA VAL A 119 2.97 15.83 13.37
C VAL A 119 2.18 15.09 14.44
N PHE A 120 0.95 14.70 14.10
CA PHE A 120 0.05 13.95 14.97
C PHE A 120 -0.23 12.58 14.35
N ASP A 121 0.07 11.52 15.09
CA ASP A 121 -0.29 10.15 14.75
C ASP A 121 -1.74 9.89 15.17
N TYR A 122 -2.66 9.92 14.20
CA TYR A 122 -4.08 9.79 14.44
C TYR A 122 -4.51 8.31 14.50
N VAL A 123 -5.23 7.96 15.56
CA VAL A 123 -5.91 6.68 15.73
C VAL A 123 -7.43 6.92 15.60
N PRO A 124 -8.14 6.24 14.68
CA PRO A 124 -9.60 6.31 14.63
C PRO A 124 -10.24 5.97 15.99
N GLY A 125 -11.19 6.79 16.47
CA GLY A 125 -11.79 6.65 17.80
C GLY A 125 -11.08 7.41 18.93
N GLN A 126 -9.98 8.13 18.64
CA GLN A 126 -9.28 9.00 19.60
C GLN A 126 -9.43 10.49 19.29
N GLU A 127 -10.63 10.91 18.86
CA GLU A 127 -10.92 12.31 18.48
C GLU A 127 -10.61 13.29 19.63
N ALA A 128 -10.83 12.88 20.87
CA ALA A 128 -10.54 13.70 22.05
C ALA A 128 -9.03 13.98 22.22
N GLU A 129 -8.15 13.08 21.77
CA GLU A 129 -6.71 13.30 21.82
C GLU A 129 -6.26 14.33 20.80
N LEU A 130 -6.83 14.29 19.60
CA LEU A 130 -6.59 15.31 18.57
C LEU A 130 -7.04 16.69 19.05
N ALA A 131 -8.24 16.78 19.64
CA ALA A 131 -8.76 18.03 20.20
C ALA A 131 -7.87 18.58 21.34
N LYS A 132 -7.40 17.70 22.23
CA LYS A 132 -6.43 18.08 23.27
C LYS A 132 -5.10 18.54 22.67
N PHE A 133 -4.63 17.88 21.61
CA PHE A 133 -3.38 18.24 20.95
C PHE A 133 -3.43 19.63 20.32
N THR A 134 -4.57 20.01 19.75
CA THR A 134 -4.76 21.34 19.16
C THR A 134 -5.05 22.42 20.19
N GLN A 135 -5.79 22.12 21.27
CA GLN A 135 -6.10 23.08 22.34
C GLN A 135 -4.91 23.39 23.26
N LYS A 136 -4.15 22.37 23.69
CA LYS A 136 -3.17 22.48 24.79
C LYS A 136 -2.00 23.45 24.51
N ASN A 137 -1.79 23.85 23.25
CA ASN A 137 -0.65 24.66 22.83
C ASN A 137 -1.04 25.93 22.06
N GLN A 138 -2.24 26.49 22.27
CA GLN A 138 -2.44 27.91 21.94
C GLN A 138 -1.45 28.83 22.70
N ASP A 139 -0.87 28.34 23.81
CA ASP A 139 0.02 29.10 24.70
C ASP A 139 1.53 28.79 24.56
N ASP A 140 1.97 27.79 23.78
CA ASP A 140 3.41 27.44 23.65
C ASP A 140 3.75 26.77 22.30
N LEU A 141 4.38 27.55 21.39
CA LEU A 141 4.67 27.19 19.99
C LEU A 141 6.09 26.61 19.78
N SER A 142 6.58 25.78 20.71
CA SER A 142 7.88 25.11 20.56
C SER A 142 7.77 23.77 19.79
N PRO A 143 8.70 23.44 18.87
CA PRO A 143 8.68 22.18 18.13
C PRO A 143 8.88 20.99 19.07
N ARG A 144 7.86 20.14 19.20
CA ARG A 144 7.93 18.90 19.98
C ARG A 144 7.62 17.69 19.11
N ILE A 145 8.64 16.86 18.95
CA ILE A 145 8.45 15.42 18.73
C ILE A 145 8.13 14.85 20.12
N MET A 146 6.92 14.33 20.31
CA MET A 146 6.57 13.69 21.59
C MET A 146 7.46 12.46 21.77
N LYS A 147 8.48 12.56 22.62
CA LYS A 147 9.18 11.41 23.18
C LYS A 147 8.24 10.77 24.22
N LEU A 148 8.10 9.44 24.19
CA LEU A 148 7.34 8.72 25.20
C LEU A 148 7.83 9.13 26.59
N THR A 149 6.94 9.76 27.35
CA THR A 149 7.17 10.08 28.75
C THR A 149 7.32 8.78 29.53
N TYR A 150 8.48 8.56 30.16
CA TYR A 150 8.67 7.42 31.05
C TYR A 150 7.63 7.45 32.15
N ALA A 151 6.90 6.34 32.27
CA ALA A 151 5.79 6.21 33.20
C ALA A 151 6.28 6.25 34.66
N LYS A 152 5.52 6.92 35.52
CA LYS A 152 5.74 6.94 36.98
C LYS A 152 5.84 5.49 37.52
N PRO A 153 6.63 5.19 38.57
CA PRO A 153 6.77 3.83 39.08
C PRO A 153 5.44 3.17 39.52
N SER A 154 4.41 3.96 39.86
CA SER A 154 3.05 3.44 40.10
C SER A 154 2.34 2.97 38.82
N MET A 155 2.69 3.51 37.65
CA MET A 155 2.24 3.01 36.36
C MET A 155 2.99 1.74 35.92
N ILE A 156 4.18 1.46 36.45
CA ILE A 156 4.93 0.23 36.14
C ILE A 156 4.20 -1.00 36.68
N PHE A 157 3.62 -0.92 37.89
CA PHE A 157 2.80 -2.01 38.42
C PHE A 157 1.51 -2.21 37.65
N GLY A 158 0.84 -1.11 37.24
CA GLY A 158 -0.34 -1.18 36.40
C GLY A 158 -0.04 -1.75 35.00
N SER A 159 1.09 -1.37 34.40
CA SER A 159 1.49 -1.89 33.09
C SER A 159 1.91 -3.35 33.15
N ILE A 160 2.57 -3.82 34.21
CA ILE A 160 2.88 -5.25 34.39
C ILE A 160 1.59 -6.07 34.50
N ALA A 161 0.59 -5.60 35.25
CA ALA A 161 -0.71 -6.28 35.35
C ALA A 161 -1.43 -6.33 33.99
N ILE A 162 -1.44 -5.22 33.24
CA ILE A 162 -2.04 -5.17 31.90
C ILE A 162 -1.28 -6.08 30.93
N VAL A 163 0.06 -6.08 30.96
CA VAL A 163 0.89 -6.96 30.13
C VAL A 163 0.62 -8.43 30.47
N LEU A 164 0.50 -8.79 31.76
CA LEU A 164 0.14 -10.15 32.17
C LEU A 164 -1.27 -10.54 31.68
N VAL A 165 -2.24 -9.64 31.76
CA VAL A 165 -3.60 -9.87 31.24
C VAL A 165 -3.58 -10.01 29.71
N LEU A 166 -2.84 -9.17 28.99
CA LEU A 166 -2.70 -9.26 27.54
C LEU A 166 -1.93 -10.51 27.09
N CYS A 167 -0.87 -10.90 27.81
CA CYS A 167 -0.17 -12.17 27.59
C CYS A 167 -1.09 -13.36 27.85
N ALA A 168 -1.84 -13.35 28.95
CA ALA A 168 -2.83 -14.40 29.23
C ALA A 168 -3.91 -14.43 28.13
N ALA A 169 -4.44 -13.28 27.72
CA ALA A 169 -5.42 -13.15 26.64
C ALA A 169 -4.87 -13.45 25.25
N ALA A 170 -3.55 -13.46 25.04
CA ALA A 170 -2.92 -13.88 23.79
C ALA A 170 -2.58 -15.38 23.78
N ILE A 171 -2.24 -15.96 24.93
CA ILE A 171 -1.92 -17.39 25.09
C ILE A 171 -3.19 -18.23 25.21
N LEU A 172 -4.24 -17.74 25.88
CA LEU A 172 -5.51 -18.46 26.01
C LEU A 172 -6.13 -18.82 24.63
N PRO A 173 -6.23 -17.88 23.65
CA PRO A 173 -6.68 -18.21 22.30
C PRO A 173 -5.68 -18.99 21.47
N SER A 174 -4.38 -19.00 21.80
CA SER A 174 -3.41 -19.79 21.04
C SER A 174 -3.57 -21.30 21.24
N SER A 175 -4.35 -21.70 22.26
CA SER A 175 -4.80 -23.08 22.47
C SER A 175 -6.18 -23.37 21.90
N ILE A 176 -6.90 -22.34 21.44
CA ILE A 176 -8.10 -22.53 20.63
C ILE A 176 -7.56 -22.91 19.25
N ASN A 177 -7.66 -24.19 18.90
CA ASN A 177 -7.54 -24.60 17.51
C ASN A 177 -8.60 -23.81 16.74
N VAL A 178 -8.19 -22.69 16.16
CA VAL A 178 -8.98 -21.99 15.16
C VAL A 178 -8.98 -22.91 13.97
N SER A 179 -9.89 -23.88 13.99
CA SER A 179 -10.29 -24.60 12.80
C SER A 179 -10.75 -23.51 11.85
N ASN A 180 -9.94 -23.23 10.82
CA ASN A 180 -10.37 -22.43 9.70
C ASN A 180 -11.72 -23.05 9.27
N PRO A 181 -12.85 -22.30 9.23
CA PRO A 181 -14.14 -22.84 8.81
C PRO A 181 -14.16 -23.21 7.31
N GLY A 182 -12.98 -23.48 6.73
CA GLY A 182 -12.79 -23.98 5.40
C GLY A 182 -13.42 -25.36 5.22
N TYR A 183 -13.69 -25.67 3.96
CA TYR A 183 -14.18 -26.96 3.50
C TYR A 183 -13.32 -28.09 4.09
N LEU A 184 -13.95 -29.06 4.74
CA LEU A 184 -13.26 -30.19 5.37
C LEU A 184 -12.85 -31.29 4.37
N GLY A 185 -13.40 -31.29 3.16
CA GLY A 185 -13.07 -32.28 2.14
C GLY A 185 -11.69 -32.04 1.50
N PRO A 186 -11.16 -33.03 0.78
CA PRO A 186 -9.90 -32.87 0.07
C PRO A 186 -10.00 -31.76 -0.98
N GLU A 187 -8.94 -30.97 -1.10
CA GLU A 187 -8.83 -29.88 -2.06
C GLU A 187 -7.51 -30.01 -2.83
N PHE A 188 -7.57 -29.83 -4.14
CA PHE A 188 -6.39 -29.66 -4.97
C PHE A 188 -6.25 -28.23 -5.39
N VAL A 189 -5.02 -27.75 -5.30
CA VAL A 189 -4.66 -26.38 -5.52
C VAL A 189 -3.51 -26.34 -6.50
N PHE A 190 -3.77 -25.79 -7.69
CA PHE A 190 -2.71 -25.46 -8.63
C PHE A 190 -2.43 -23.96 -8.58
N SER A 191 -1.24 -23.56 -8.16
CA SER A 191 -0.82 -22.16 -8.23
C SER A 191 0.28 -21.99 -9.26
N PHE A 192 0.20 -20.98 -10.10
CA PHE A 192 1.25 -20.76 -11.08
C PHE A 192 1.63 -19.30 -11.20
N LYS A 193 2.89 -19.12 -11.57
CA LYS A 193 3.47 -17.89 -12.07
C LYS A 193 4.19 -18.25 -13.36
N ALA A 194 3.62 -17.85 -14.49
CA ALA A 194 4.17 -18.15 -15.81
C ALA A 194 4.39 -16.87 -16.60
N LEU A 195 5.42 -16.88 -17.45
CA LEU A 195 5.71 -15.81 -18.39
C LEU A 195 5.27 -16.26 -19.77
N GLY A 196 4.23 -15.62 -20.31
CA GLY A 196 3.88 -15.82 -21.70
C GLY A 196 4.99 -15.35 -22.64
N ASP A 197 5.00 -15.89 -23.85
CA ASP A 197 5.91 -15.52 -24.92
C ASP A 197 5.83 -14.03 -25.19
N ARG A 198 6.98 -13.44 -25.55
CA ARG A 198 7.01 -12.03 -25.92
C ARG A 198 6.43 -11.87 -27.32
N SER A 199 5.43 -10.99 -27.45
CA SER A 199 4.98 -10.51 -28.76
C SER A 199 6.16 -9.84 -29.45
N GLU A 200 6.45 -10.19 -30.70
CA GLU A 200 7.52 -9.53 -31.45
C GLU A 200 7.22 -8.03 -31.59
N THR A 201 8.29 -7.25 -31.51
CA THR A 201 8.20 -5.83 -31.80
C THR A 201 7.97 -5.71 -33.30
N LEU A 202 6.77 -5.29 -33.72
CA LEU A 202 6.53 -4.92 -35.12
C LEU A 202 7.64 -3.97 -35.55
N GLU A 203 8.39 -4.34 -36.60
CA GLU A 203 9.37 -3.45 -37.20
C GLU A 203 8.67 -2.13 -37.55
N VAL A 204 9.26 -1.03 -37.07
CA VAL A 204 8.70 0.30 -37.31
C VAL A 204 8.80 0.58 -38.80
N ASP A 205 7.67 0.60 -39.51
CA ASP A 205 7.60 1.01 -40.91
C ASP A 205 8.32 2.37 -41.07
N PRO A 206 9.39 2.45 -41.89
CA PRO A 206 10.14 3.69 -42.10
C PRO A 206 9.24 4.88 -42.48
N GLY A 207 8.14 4.63 -43.21
CA GLY A 207 7.19 5.67 -43.63
C GLY A 207 6.38 6.29 -42.48
N SER A 208 6.26 5.60 -41.35
CA SER A 208 5.51 6.07 -40.17
C SER A 208 6.33 7.02 -39.28
N GLN A 209 7.66 7.03 -39.41
CA GLN A 209 8.54 7.85 -38.58
C GLN A 209 8.57 9.33 -38.99
N ASP A 210 8.18 9.66 -40.22
CA ASP A 210 8.16 11.03 -40.70
C ASP A 210 7.10 11.90 -40.01
N ASN A 211 6.02 11.28 -39.51
CA ASN A 211 4.98 11.95 -38.74
C ASN A 211 5.33 12.10 -37.24
N VAL A 212 6.45 11.54 -36.80
CA VAL A 212 6.90 11.58 -35.40
C VAL A 212 7.93 12.71 -35.24
N PRO A 213 7.89 13.50 -34.15
CA PRO A 213 8.91 14.54 -33.88
C PRO A 213 10.33 13.98 -33.92
N ILE A 214 11.29 14.76 -34.45
CA ILE A 214 12.68 14.32 -34.71
C ILE A 214 13.35 13.66 -33.48
N HIS A 215 13.07 14.15 -32.26
CA HIS A 215 13.63 13.60 -31.02
C HIS A 215 13.00 12.27 -30.55
N MET A 216 11.92 11.85 -31.21
CA MET A 216 11.18 10.61 -30.96
C MET A 216 11.40 9.57 -32.09
N ARG A 217 12.02 9.97 -33.22
CA ARG A 217 12.37 9.06 -34.32
C ARG A 217 13.47 8.09 -33.87
N GLY A 218 13.41 6.84 -34.31
CA GLY A 218 14.38 5.79 -33.95
C GLY A 218 14.18 5.12 -32.57
N ARG A 219 13.19 5.54 -31.77
CA ARG A 219 12.77 4.79 -30.58
C ARG A 219 11.54 3.95 -30.94
N SER A 220 11.62 2.62 -30.79
CA SER A 220 10.43 1.79 -30.89
C SER A 220 9.45 2.20 -29.79
N VAL A 221 8.31 2.76 -30.20
CA VAL A 221 7.21 3.14 -29.29
C VAL A 221 6.30 1.93 -29.01
N VAL A 222 6.57 0.79 -29.65
CA VAL A 222 5.78 -0.42 -29.48
C VAL A 222 6.03 -0.97 -28.08
N LYS A 223 5.00 -0.89 -27.24
CA LYS A 223 5.03 -1.48 -25.91
C LYS A 223 5.15 -3.00 -26.05
N GLN A 224 6.18 -3.57 -25.44
CA GLN A 224 6.30 -5.02 -25.32
C GLN A 224 5.11 -5.55 -24.53
N SER A 225 4.55 -6.67 -24.99
CA SER A 225 3.48 -7.39 -24.33
C SER A 225 3.78 -8.88 -24.34
N ARG A 226 3.13 -9.64 -23.47
CA ARG A 226 3.23 -11.09 -23.44
C ARG A 226 1.94 -11.75 -23.88
N SER A 227 2.08 -12.88 -24.55
CA SER A 227 0.98 -13.77 -24.89
C SER A 227 0.24 -14.20 -23.61
N PRO A 228 -1.08 -14.41 -23.67
CA PRO A 228 -1.81 -15.07 -22.60
C PRO A 228 -1.24 -16.47 -22.33
N VAL A 229 -1.25 -16.89 -21.06
CA VAL A 229 -0.90 -18.26 -20.67
C VAL A 229 -2.19 -19.09 -20.60
N ARG A 230 -2.26 -20.19 -21.32
CA ARG A 230 -3.36 -21.17 -21.20
C ARG A 230 -2.95 -22.28 -20.24
N VAL A 231 -3.89 -22.67 -19.41
CA VAL A 231 -3.73 -23.77 -18.45
C VAL A 231 -4.81 -24.79 -18.75
N ASN A 232 -4.41 -26.00 -19.11
CA ASN A 232 -5.29 -27.15 -19.22
C ASN A 232 -5.08 -28.02 -17.98
N LEU A 233 -6.12 -28.14 -17.15
CA LEU A 233 -6.15 -29.03 -16.01
C LEU A 233 -7.05 -30.21 -16.35
N ASN A 234 -6.51 -31.43 -16.33
CA ASN A 234 -7.25 -32.65 -16.52
C ASN A 234 -7.26 -33.44 -15.21
N ILE A 235 -8.45 -33.75 -14.71
CA ILE A 235 -8.64 -34.56 -13.51
C ILE A 235 -9.54 -35.73 -13.90
N ASP A 236 -9.03 -36.95 -13.72
CA ASP A 236 -9.75 -38.21 -14.01
C ASP A 236 -10.34 -38.26 -15.43
N GLY A 237 -9.66 -37.63 -16.39
CA GLY A 237 -10.09 -37.57 -17.80
C GLY A 237 -10.98 -36.37 -18.14
N VAL A 238 -11.36 -35.54 -17.16
CA VAL A 238 -12.13 -34.31 -17.39
C VAL A 238 -11.19 -33.11 -17.52
N ALA A 239 -11.01 -32.63 -18.75
CA ALA A 239 -10.18 -31.47 -19.05
C ALA A 239 -10.96 -30.15 -18.89
N GLN A 240 -10.33 -29.17 -18.25
CA GLN A 240 -10.80 -27.80 -18.12
C GLN A 240 -9.68 -26.84 -18.55
N GLU A 241 -10.00 -25.92 -19.47
CA GLU A 241 -9.08 -24.90 -19.96
C GLU A 241 -9.39 -23.54 -19.30
N CYS A 242 -8.35 -22.82 -18.91
CA CYS A 242 -8.44 -21.40 -18.54
C CYS A 242 -7.32 -20.58 -19.19
N VAL A 243 -7.65 -19.36 -19.58
CA VAL A 243 -6.70 -18.41 -20.20
C VAL A 243 -6.44 -17.25 -19.25
N PHE A 244 -5.16 -16.98 -18.98
CA PHE A 244 -4.73 -15.94 -18.05
C PHE A 244 -3.87 -14.89 -18.75
N LEU A 245 -4.27 -13.64 -18.61
CA LEU A 245 -3.54 -12.50 -19.17
C LEU A 245 -2.33 -12.14 -18.31
N ALA A 246 -1.25 -11.72 -18.96
CA ALA A 246 -0.11 -11.10 -18.32
C ALA A 246 -0.53 -9.85 -17.53
N LYS A 247 -0.07 -9.72 -16.28
CA LYS A 247 -0.40 -8.56 -15.43
C LYS A 247 0.55 -7.37 -15.68
N GLY A 248 0.14 -6.17 -15.26
CA GLY A 248 0.95 -4.95 -15.30
C GLY A 248 0.50 -3.93 -16.35
N ILE A 249 1.05 -2.71 -16.27
CA ILE A 249 0.59 -1.54 -17.08
C ILE A 249 0.72 -1.75 -18.60
N SER A 250 1.63 -2.64 -19.02
CA SER A 250 1.88 -2.97 -20.44
C SER A 250 1.61 -4.45 -20.76
N ASN A 251 1.00 -5.22 -19.86
CA ASN A 251 0.84 -6.67 -20.01
C ASN A 251 2.19 -7.41 -20.28
N ASP A 252 3.28 -6.95 -19.68
CA ASP A 252 4.63 -7.56 -19.78
C ASP A 252 5.04 -8.34 -18.51
N GLY A 253 4.20 -8.28 -17.47
CA GLY A 253 4.41 -9.06 -16.25
C GLY A 253 4.02 -10.53 -16.40
N PRO A 254 4.23 -11.35 -15.36
CA PRO A 254 3.76 -12.72 -15.36
C PRO A 254 2.24 -12.82 -15.32
N ALA A 255 1.71 -13.89 -15.92
CA ALA A 255 0.40 -14.40 -15.58
C ALA A 255 0.52 -15.14 -14.25
N LEU A 256 -0.37 -14.84 -13.31
CA LEU A 256 -0.39 -15.49 -12.00
C LEU A 256 -1.82 -15.69 -11.53
N ASN A 257 -2.13 -16.92 -11.15
CA ASN A 257 -3.42 -17.27 -10.55
C ASN A 257 -3.33 -18.55 -9.72
N GLN A 258 -4.46 -18.90 -9.12
CA GLN A 258 -4.67 -20.13 -8.38
C GLN A 258 -5.94 -20.81 -8.90
N TRP A 259 -5.83 -22.09 -9.23
CA TRP A 259 -6.94 -23.00 -9.45
C TRP A 259 -7.20 -23.79 -8.17
N ARG A 260 -8.47 -23.95 -7.81
CA ARG A 260 -8.89 -24.77 -6.68
C ARG A 260 -10.00 -25.71 -7.13
N GLU A 261 -9.78 -27.01 -6.97
CA GLU A 261 -10.79 -28.04 -7.26
C GLU A 261 -11.02 -28.86 -5.99
N ARG A 262 -12.28 -29.22 -5.74
CA ARG A 262 -12.63 -30.09 -4.61
C ARG A 262 -12.71 -31.51 -5.09
N PHE A 263 -12.20 -32.43 -4.29
CA PHE A 263 -12.26 -33.85 -4.59
C PHE A 263 -13.19 -34.61 -3.67
N ASP A 264 -13.63 -35.74 -4.20
CA ASP A 264 -14.10 -36.85 -3.38
C ASP A 264 -12.88 -37.54 -2.75
N ILE A 265 -13.12 -38.38 -1.75
CA ILE A 265 -12.04 -39.17 -1.15
C ILE A 265 -11.69 -40.31 -2.10
N GLY A 266 -10.41 -40.46 -2.45
CA GLY A 266 -9.94 -41.52 -3.34
C GLY A 266 -8.71 -41.14 -4.14
N THR A 267 -8.32 -42.02 -5.06
CA THR A 267 -7.18 -41.79 -5.94
C THR A 267 -7.62 -41.03 -7.19
N HIS A 268 -6.95 -39.92 -7.48
CA HIS A 268 -7.21 -39.09 -8.65
C HIS A 268 -5.96 -38.96 -9.52
N THR A 269 -6.14 -39.06 -10.83
CA THR A 269 -5.08 -38.81 -11.82
C THR A 269 -5.21 -37.39 -12.33
N ILE A 270 -4.12 -36.62 -12.24
CA ILE A 270 -4.11 -35.21 -12.59
C ILE A 270 -3.01 -34.98 -13.64
N SER A 271 -3.35 -34.25 -14.70
CA SER A 271 -2.36 -33.63 -15.58
C SER A 271 -2.60 -32.14 -15.72
N ILE A 272 -1.51 -31.39 -15.74
CA ILE A 272 -1.49 -29.93 -15.89
C ILE A 272 -0.61 -29.61 -17.08
N GLU A 273 -1.16 -28.87 -18.03
CA GLU A 273 -0.41 -28.38 -19.18
C GLU A 273 -0.47 -26.85 -19.21
N LEU A 274 0.71 -26.24 -19.33
CA LEU A 274 0.89 -24.79 -19.48
C LEU A 274 1.37 -24.47 -20.89
N ASP A 275 0.55 -23.77 -21.65
CA ASP A 275 0.91 -23.16 -22.93
C ASP A 275 1.22 -21.68 -22.70
N THR A 276 2.49 -21.31 -22.88
CA THR A 276 2.94 -19.92 -22.73
C THR A 276 2.91 -19.13 -24.04
N GLY A 277 2.58 -19.75 -25.17
CA GLY A 277 2.53 -19.14 -26.49
C GLY A 277 3.17 -20.01 -27.58
N GLU A 278 3.04 -19.57 -28.83
CA GLU A 278 3.42 -20.35 -30.03
C GLU A 278 4.92 -20.68 -30.15
N LYS A 279 5.80 -19.97 -29.44
CA LYS A 279 7.26 -20.14 -29.54
C LYS A 279 7.82 -21.11 -28.51
N SER A 280 7.10 -21.32 -27.42
CA SER A 280 7.54 -22.16 -26.31
C SER A 280 6.87 -23.53 -26.38
N GLU A 281 7.59 -24.55 -25.96
CA GLU A 281 6.99 -25.88 -25.77
C GLU A 281 6.05 -25.88 -24.57
N ASN A 282 5.00 -26.70 -24.63
CA ASN A 282 4.07 -26.85 -23.53
C ASN A 282 4.76 -27.51 -22.33
N LEU A 283 4.54 -26.94 -21.15
CA LEU A 283 5.10 -27.47 -19.90
C LEU A 283 4.05 -28.36 -19.25
N ILE A 284 4.41 -29.62 -19.00
CA ILE A 284 3.47 -30.64 -18.54
C ILE A 284 3.91 -31.18 -17.18
N TRP A 285 2.95 -31.32 -16.27
CA TRP A 285 3.08 -32.11 -15.05
C TRP A 285 1.99 -33.17 -15.01
N GLU A 286 2.35 -34.38 -14.59
CA GLU A 286 1.42 -35.50 -14.41
C GLU A 286 1.68 -36.14 -13.06
N GLY A 287 0.62 -36.43 -12.33
CA GLY A 287 0.72 -37.03 -11.00
C GLY A 287 -0.55 -37.77 -10.61
N THR A 288 -0.40 -38.61 -9.59
CA THR A 288 -1.52 -39.28 -8.95
C THR A 288 -1.56 -38.84 -7.50
N ILE A 289 -2.72 -38.40 -7.03
CA ILE A 289 -2.92 -38.02 -5.64
C ILE A 289 -3.89 -39.00 -4.97
N ASP A 290 -3.65 -39.31 -3.70
CA ASP A 290 -4.59 -40.04 -2.87
C ASP A 290 -5.31 -39.04 -1.96
N ALA A 291 -6.48 -38.54 -2.40
CA ALA A 291 -7.23 -37.48 -1.76
C ALA A 291 -7.85 -37.96 -0.43
N GLN A 292 -7.42 -37.33 0.67
CA GLN A 292 -7.87 -37.65 2.02
C GLN A 292 -8.57 -36.45 2.67
N ASN A 293 -9.55 -36.73 3.53
CA ASN A 293 -10.31 -35.70 4.23
C ASN A 293 -9.39 -34.77 5.03
N GLY A 294 -9.60 -33.46 4.92
CA GLY A 294 -8.81 -32.44 5.60
C GLY A 294 -7.40 -32.21 5.03
N ARG A 295 -7.05 -32.81 3.88
CA ARG A 295 -5.78 -32.56 3.19
C ARG A 295 -5.96 -31.64 2.00
N ILE A 296 -4.98 -30.76 1.83
CA ILE A 296 -4.85 -29.90 0.65
C ILE A 296 -3.60 -30.39 -0.09
N TYR A 297 -3.75 -30.67 -1.38
CA TYR A 297 -2.65 -31.05 -2.27
C TYR A 297 -2.30 -29.84 -3.11
N VAL A 298 -1.06 -29.38 -3.03
CA VAL A 298 -0.63 -28.17 -3.73
C VAL A 298 0.39 -28.54 -4.79
N VAL A 299 0.11 -28.14 -6.03
CA VAL A 299 1.09 -28.11 -7.10
C VAL A 299 1.35 -26.65 -7.43
N SER A 300 2.61 -26.25 -7.45
CA SER A 300 3.01 -24.91 -7.83
C SER A 300 3.90 -24.92 -9.07
N PHE A 301 3.82 -23.86 -9.88
CA PHE A 301 4.73 -23.64 -11.00
C PHE A 301 5.39 -22.26 -10.91
N ASP A 302 6.72 -22.23 -11.00
CA ASP A 302 7.51 -21.02 -11.23
C ASP A 302 8.51 -21.24 -12.38
N PRO A 303 8.82 -20.23 -13.22
CA PRO A 303 9.66 -20.43 -14.39
C PRO A 303 11.11 -20.82 -14.05
N GLN A 304 11.57 -20.57 -12.81
CA GLN A 304 12.91 -20.92 -12.36
C GLN A 304 12.96 -22.34 -11.77
N SER A 305 11.89 -22.78 -11.12
CA SER A 305 11.85 -24.04 -10.38
C SER A 305 11.10 -25.15 -11.09
N GLY A 306 10.31 -24.84 -12.11
CA GLY A 306 9.39 -25.78 -12.74
C GLY A 306 8.19 -26.08 -11.84
N PHE A 307 7.64 -27.29 -11.97
CA PHE A 307 6.58 -27.77 -11.11
C PHE A 307 7.13 -28.29 -9.77
N LEU A 308 6.46 -27.94 -8.67
CA LEU A 308 6.78 -28.38 -7.31
C LEU A 308 5.50 -28.90 -6.64
N GLU A 309 5.64 -29.99 -5.89
CA GLU A 309 4.58 -30.59 -5.08
C GLU A 309 4.81 -30.23 -3.61
N GLU A 310 3.79 -29.71 -2.92
CA GLU A 310 3.81 -29.29 -1.52
C GLU A 310 2.68 -29.94 -0.69
#